data_AF-A0A6I1NP33-F1
#
_entry.id   AF-A0A6I1NP33-F1
#
_cell.length_a   1.000
_cell.length_b   1.000
_cell.length_c   1.000
_cell.angle_alpha   90.00
_cell.angle_beta   90.00
_cell.angle_gamma   90.00
#
_symmetry.space_group_name_H-M   'P 1'
#
loop_
_entity.id
_entity.type
_entity.pdbx_description
1 polymer ?
#
loop_
_entity_poly.entity_id
_entity_poly.type
_entity_poly.pdbx_seq_one_letter_code
_entity_poly.pdbx_strand_id
1 'polypeptide(L)'
;MTDKRRTFDDSFKLQVVKMITDQGLAVSQVCRDLNLVDSAVRRWVQQYESEQLGQAGIGKPLTPEQQRIRQLEQENRQLKMDNDVLKKATAGSTGQCNKVL
;
A
#
# COMPACT_ATOMS: atom_id res chain seq x y z
N MET A 1 27.51 14.26 -1.17
CA MET A 1 26.40 15.22 -1.02
C MET A 1 25.11 14.43 -1.04
N THR A 2 24.41 14.30 0.09
CA THR A 2 23.14 13.56 0.15
C THR A 2 22.02 14.43 -0.40
N ASP A 3 21.63 14.18 -1.65
CA ASP A 3 20.49 14.85 -2.28
C ASP A 3 19.21 14.55 -1.49
N LYS A 4 18.49 15.61 -1.12
CA LYS A 4 17.28 15.53 -0.30
C LYS A 4 16.16 14.99 -1.20
N ARG A 5 15.81 13.71 -1.04
CA ARG A 5 14.74 13.08 -1.84
C ARG A 5 13.46 13.90 -1.76
N ARG A 6 12.98 14.36 -2.93
CA ARG A 6 11.68 14.97 -3.06
C ARG A 6 10.60 13.92 -2.81
N THR A 7 9.68 14.22 -1.90
CA THR A 7 8.51 13.39 -1.63
C THR A 7 7.31 14.01 -2.31
N PHE A 8 6.59 13.21 -3.10
CA PHE A 8 5.36 13.63 -3.76
C PHE A 8 4.16 12.96 -3.09
N ASP A 9 3.04 13.68 -3.05
CA ASP A 9 1.76 13.16 -2.58
C ASP A 9 1.23 12.09 -3.53
N ASP A 10 0.45 11.14 -3.01
CA ASP A 10 -0.06 10.02 -3.80
C ASP A 10 -1.12 10.49 -4.81
N SER A 11 -1.89 11.53 -4.47
CA SER A 11 -2.83 12.18 -5.39
C SER A 11 -2.12 12.78 -6.61
N PHE A 12 -0.99 13.45 -6.40
CA PHE A 12 -0.18 14.02 -7.46
C PHE A 12 0.40 12.93 -8.37
N LYS A 13 0.95 11.86 -7.80
CA LYS A 13 1.46 10.73 -8.60
C LYS A 13 0.37 10.11 -9.45
N LEU A 14 -0.83 9.93 -8.89
CA LEU A 14 -1.98 9.37 -9.60
C LEU A 14 -2.38 10.27 -10.77
N GLN A 15 -2.41 11.60 -10.59
CA GLN A 15 -2.70 12.54 -11.66
C GLN A 15 -1.67 12.43 -12.80
N VAL A 16 -0.39 12.39 -12.48
CA VAL A 16 0.70 12.23 -13.47
C VAL A 16 0.54 10.94 -14.26
N VAL A 17 0.22 9.83 -13.59
CA VAL A 17 0.02 8.55 -14.27
C VAL A 17 -1.21 8.59 -15.17
N LYS A 18 -2.35 9.15 -14.72
CA LYS A 18 -3.55 9.29 -15.55
C LYS A 18 -3.33 10.16 -16.79
N MET A 19 -2.48 11.18 -16.70
CA MET A 19 -2.08 11.96 -17.89
C MET A 19 -1.37 11.10 -18.93
N ILE A 20 -0.60 10.10 -18.51
CA ILE A 20 0.13 9.20 -19.41
C ILE A 20 -0.80 8.09 -19.92
N THR A 21 -1.56 7.44 -19.05
CA THR A 21 -2.40 6.29 -19.41
C THR A 21 -3.68 6.68 -20.12
N ASP A 22 -4.38 7.71 -19.61
CA ASP A 22 -5.73 8.04 -20.07
C ASP A 22 -5.68 9.08 -21.20
N GLN A 23 -4.74 10.02 -21.15
CA GLN A 23 -4.56 11.07 -22.17
C GLN A 23 -3.48 10.71 -23.21
N GLY A 24 -2.76 9.60 -23.03
CA GLY A 24 -1.75 9.13 -23.97
C GLY A 24 -0.50 10.02 -24.08
N LEU A 25 -0.24 10.88 -23.08
CA LEU A 25 0.93 11.77 -23.12
C LEU A 25 2.23 10.97 -22.95
N ALA A 26 3.26 11.36 -23.71
CA ALA A 26 4.57 10.73 -23.59
C ALA A 26 5.20 11.02 -22.22
N VAL A 27 5.77 9.99 -21.58
CA VAL A 27 6.47 10.11 -20.29
C VAL A 27 7.51 11.24 -20.33
N SER A 28 8.30 11.32 -21.41
CA SER A 28 9.33 12.34 -21.59
C SER A 28 8.79 13.77 -21.68
N GLN A 29 7.56 13.95 -22.14
CA GLN A 29 6.90 15.26 -22.21
C GLN A 29 6.45 15.67 -20.80
N VAL A 30 5.72 14.79 -20.11
CA VAL A 30 5.24 15.02 -18.74
C VAL A 30 6.39 15.27 -17.76
N CYS A 31 7.51 14.55 -17.93
CA CYS A 31 8.71 14.77 -17.11
C CYS A 31 9.32 16.16 -17.32
N ARG A 32 9.33 16.67 -18.56
CA ARG A 32 9.83 18.01 -18.86
C ARG A 32 8.92 19.08 -18.30
N ASP A 33 7.61 18.94 -18.50
CA ASP A 33 6.63 19.96 -18.09
C ASP A 33 6.51 20.08 -16.57
N LEU A 34 6.60 18.95 -15.85
CA LEU A 34 6.46 18.91 -14.39
C LEU A 34 7.80 18.83 -13.65
N ASN A 35 8.93 18.89 -14.37
CA ASN A 35 10.28 18.76 -13.83
C ASN A 35 10.44 17.50 -12.94
N LEU A 36 10.05 16.35 -13.50
CA LEU A 36 10.10 15.04 -12.86
C LEU A 36 11.20 14.18 -13.45
N VAL A 37 11.64 13.20 -12.66
CA VAL A 37 12.63 12.21 -13.09
C VAL A 37 11.92 11.06 -13.79
N ASP A 38 12.32 10.75 -15.02
CA ASP A 38 11.73 9.70 -15.86
C ASP A 38 11.65 8.34 -15.14
N SER A 39 12.70 7.94 -14.41
CA SER A 39 12.70 6.69 -13.64
C SER A 39 11.67 6.65 -12.52
N ALA A 40 11.32 7.79 -11.92
CA ALA A 40 10.28 7.87 -10.91
C ALA A 40 8.89 7.73 -11.55
N VAL A 41 8.67 8.41 -12.67
CA VAL A 41 7.38 8.36 -13.38
C VAL A 41 7.11 6.96 -13.93
N ARG A 42 8.11 6.28 -14.51
CA ARG A 42 7.97 4.89 -14.95
C ARG A 42 7.57 3.95 -13.81
N ARG A 43 8.15 4.13 -12.63
CA ARG A 43 7.78 3.35 -11.43
C ARG A 43 6.34 3.60 -11.01
N TRP A 44 5.84 4.83 -11.11
CA TRP A 44 4.44 5.14 -10.77
C TRP A 44 3.47 4.54 -11.79
N VAL A 45 3.82 4.55 -13.09
CA VAL A 45 3.02 3.90 -14.13
C VAL A 45 2.94 2.39 -13.89
N GLN A 46 4.07 1.73 -13.66
CA GLN A 46 4.10 0.29 -13.38
C GLN A 46 3.30 -0.06 -12.11
N GLN A 47 3.40 0.76 -11.07
CA GLN A 47 2.62 0.60 -9.85
C GLN A 47 1.11 0.69 -10.15
N TYR A 48 0.69 1.72 -10.89
CA TYR A 48 -0.72 1.88 -11.26
C TYR A 48 -1.25 0.73 -12.12
N GLU A 49 -0.48 0.28 -13.11
CA GLU A 49 -0.86 -0.88 -13.94
C GLU A 49 -1.05 -2.15 -13.08
N SER A 50 -0.15 -2.41 -12.12
CA SER A 50 -0.32 -3.54 -11.21
C SER A 50 -1.57 -3.42 -10.34
N GLU A 51 -1.88 -2.22 -9.86
CA GLU A 51 -3.08 -1.95 -9.06
C GLU A 51 -4.36 -2.12 -9.87
N GLN A 52 -4.36 -1.72 -11.14
CA GLN A 52 -5.48 -1.94 -12.07
C GLN A 52 -5.71 -3.43 -12.37
N LEU A 53 -4.67 -4.26 -12.28
CA LEU A 53 -4.76 -5.72 -12.38
C LEU A 53 -5.12 -6.38 -11.03
N GLY A 54 -5.39 -5.60 -9.99
CA GLY A 54 -5.69 -6.10 -8.65
C GLY A 54 -4.49 -6.70 -7.91
N GLN A 55 -3.27 -6.46 -8.39
CA GLN A 55 -2.03 -6.93 -7.78
C GLN A 55 -1.48 -5.91 -6.79
N ALA A 56 -0.82 -6.41 -5.75
CA ALA A 56 -0.04 -5.55 -4.86
C ALA A 56 1.18 -5.04 -5.61
N GLY A 57 1.18 -3.74 -5.92
CA GLY A 57 2.33 -3.13 -6.61
C GLY A 57 3.60 -3.09 -5.76
N ILE A 58 4.69 -2.63 -6.38
CA ILE A 58 6.06 -2.54 -5.82
C ILE A 58 6.14 -1.61 -4.58
N GLY A 59 5.19 -0.70 -4.40
CA GLY A 59 5.27 0.37 -3.38
C GLY A 59 3.99 0.64 -2.59
N LYS A 60 3.90 1.86 -2.06
CA LYS A 60 2.67 2.35 -1.43
C LYS A 60 1.59 2.47 -2.50
N PRO A 61 0.34 2.06 -2.20
CA PRO A 61 -0.70 2.13 -3.20
C PRO A 61 -1.01 3.56 -3.62
N LEU A 62 -1.17 3.78 -4.94
CA LEU A 62 -1.53 5.08 -5.51
C LEU A 62 -3.05 5.27 -5.57
N THR A 63 -3.79 4.21 -5.86
CA THR A 63 -5.25 4.24 -5.94
C THR A 63 -5.88 4.19 -4.54
N PRO A 64 -6.93 4.97 -4.28
CA PRO A 64 -7.60 5.01 -2.98
C PRO A 64 -8.21 3.64 -2.62
N GLU A 65 -8.62 2.87 -3.63
CA GLU A 65 -9.11 1.51 -3.45
C GLU A 65 -8.02 0.59 -2.88
N GLN A 66 -6.84 0.56 -3.50
CA GLN A 66 -5.73 -0.28 -3.02
C GLN A 66 -5.16 0.21 -1.69
N GLN A 67 -5.22 1.51 -1.42
CA GLN A 67 -4.90 2.06 -0.09
C GLN A 67 -5.85 1.49 0.97
N ARG A 68 -7.15 1.44 0.68
CA ARG A 68 -8.16 0.88 1.58
C ARG A 68 -8.01 -0.63 1.75
N ILE A 69 -7.73 -1.37 0.68
CA ILE A 69 -7.45 -2.81 0.74
C ILE A 69 -6.30 -3.08 1.72
N ARG A 70 -5.18 -2.35 1.55
CA ARG A 70 -4.01 -2.50 2.44
C ARG A 70 -4.34 -2.19 3.90
N GLN A 71 -5.12 -1.15 4.17
CA GLN A 71 -5.55 -0.80 5.52
C GLN A 71 -6.40 -1.92 6.13
N LEU A 72 -7.39 -2.41 5.39
CA LEU A 72 -8.28 -3.49 5.84
C LEU A 72 -7.54 -4.80 6.08
N GLU A 73 -6.54 -5.13 5.25
CA GLU A 73 -5.69 -6.29 5.48
C GLU A 73 -4.86 -6.16 6.75
N GLN A 74 -4.37 -4.96 7.06
CA GLN A 74 -3.62 -4.70 8.29
C GLN A 74 -4.51 -4.81 9.52
N GLU A 75 -5.72 -4.25 9.48
CA GLU A 75 -6.71 -4.38 10.54
C GLU A 75 -7.12 -5.84 10.75
N ASN A 76 -7.37 -6.60 9.67
CA ASN A 76 -7.67 -8.02 9.75
C ASN A 76 -6.53 -8.83 10.38
N ARG A 77 -5.27 -8.51 10.05
CA ARG A 77 -4.11 -9.17 10.67
C ARG A 77 -4.08 -8.91 12.17
N GLN A 78 -4.28 -7.66 12.58
CA GLN A 78 -4.31 -7.30 14.00
C GLN A 78 -5.43 -8.04 14.74
N LEU A 79 -6.65 -8.00 14.20
CA LEU A 79 -7.81 -8.68 14.79
C LEU A 79 -7.60 -10.20 14.89
N LYS A 80 -6.94 -10.82 13.91
CA LYS A 80 -6.60 -12.25 13.96
C LYS A 80 -5.60 -12.56 15.08
N MET A 81 -4.60 -11.71 15.27
CA MET A 81 -3.62 -11.86 16.36
C MET A 81 -4.30 -11.71 17.72
N ASP A 82 -5.16 -10.71 17.89
CA ASP A 82 -5.89 -10.48 19.14
C ASP A 82 -6.81 -11.67 19.46
N ASN A 83 -7.52 -12.20 18.45
CA ASN A 83 -8.33 -13.40 18.61
C ASN A 83 -7.51 -14.64 18.97
N ASP A 84 -6.32 -14.81 18.39
CA ASP A 84 -5.44 -15.94 18.69
C ASP A 84 -4.94 -15.87 20.14
N VAL A 85 -4.58 -14.67 20.62
CA VAL A 85 -4.22 -14.44 22.02
C VAL A 85 -5.38 -14.77 22.97
N LEU A 86 -6.59 -14.29 22.67
CA LEU A 86 -7.78 -14.56 23.48
C LEU A 86 -8.14 -16.05 23.50
N LYS A 87 -8.07 -16.74 22.35
CA LYS A 87 -8.28 -18.19 22.27
C LYS A 87 -7.25 -18.98 23.08
N LYS A 88 -5.98 -18.58 23.05
CA LYS A 88 -4.93 -19.20 23.87
C LYS A 88 -5.15 -18.95 25.36
N ALA A 89 -5.56 -17.74 25.75
CA ALA A 89 -5.85 -17.41 27.14
C ALA A 89 -7.04 -18.21 27.70
N THR A 90 -8.12 -18.35 26.93
CA THR A 90 -9.31 -19.13 27.31
C THR A 90 -9.04 -20.64 27.34
N ALA A 91 -8.21 -21.16 26.43
CA ALA A 91 -7.78 -22.55 26.48
C ALA A 91 -6.90 -22.85 27.70
N GLY A 92 -6.04 -21.91 28.10
CA GLY A 92 -5.19 -22.03 29.29
C GLY A 92 -5.97 -21.94 30.62
N SER A 93 -7.01 -21.10 30.68
CA SER A 93 -7.79 -20.90 31.91
C SER A 93 -8.78 -22.03 32.22
N THR A 94 -9.19 -22.80 31.21
CA THR A 94 -10.17 -23.89 31.40
C THR A 94 -9.53 -25.18 31.97
N GLY A 95 -8.18 -25.25 32.06
CA GLY A 95 -7.44 -26.42 32.54
C GLY A 95 -7.00 -26.38 34.00
N GLN A 96 -7.30 -25.31 34.76
CA GLN A 96 -6.72 -25.14 36.10
C GLN A 96 -7.76 -24.63 37.10
N CYS A 97 -8.81 -25.42 37.36
CA CYS A 97 -9.63 -25.28 38.56
C CYS A 97 -9.90 -26.64 39.20
N ASN A 98 -9.23 -26.84 40.34
CA ASN A 98 -9.55 -27.65 41.52
C ASN A 98 -9.46 -29.19 41.46
N LYS A 99 -8.27 -29.71 41.81
CA LYS A 99 -8.15 -30.91 42.65
C LYS A 99 -7.85 -30.46 44.07
N VAL A 100 -8.91 -30.16 44.84
CA VAL A 100 -8.81 -29.97 46.29
C VAL A 100 -8.82 -31.37 46.91
N LEU A 101 -7.73 -31.74 47.59
CA LEU A 101 -7.65 -32.88 48.50
C LEU A 101 -8.27 -32.52 49.85
#